data_AF-A0A4R7B247-F1
#
_entry.id   AF-A0A4R7B247-F1
#
_cell.length_a   1.000
_cell.length_b   1.000
_cell.length_c   1.000
_cell.angle_alpha   90.00
_cell.angle_beta   90.00
_cell.angle_gamma   90.00
#
_symmetry.space_group_name_H-M   'P 1'
#
loop_
_entity.id
_entity.type
_entity.pdbx_description
1 polymer ?
#
loop_
_entity_poly.entity_id
_entity_poly.type
_entity_poly.pdbx_seq_one_letter_code
_entity_poly.pdbx_strand_id
1 'polypeptide(L)'
;MLEDIVKNYLIDNKGKDTALFDKPDLQVSDLKLDSLDMVEMLFEIEDRCGFQLPDPMRYAQMSFSAMLADIESAIRAHDNGELPESDLQASK
;
A
#
# COMPACT_ATOMS: atom_id res chain seq x y z
N MET A 1 3.71 -6.35 7.49
CA MET A 1 4.10 -6.85 6.13
C MET A 1 3.62 -5.90 5.06
N LEU A 2 2.37 -5.94 4.55
CA LEU A 2 1.90 -4.93 3.57
C LEU A 2 1.89 -3.52 4.16
N GLU A 3 1.33 -3.37 5.37
CA GLU A 3 1.29 -2.09 6.06
C GLU A 3 2.69 -1.45 6.18
N ASP A 4 3.71 -2.21 6.59
CA ASP A 4 5.09 -1.73 6.65
C ASP A 4 5.62 -1.28 5.29
N ILE A 5 5.35 -2.01 4.21
CA ILE A 5 5.79 -1.64 2.86
C ILE A 5 5.21 -0.27 2.48
N VAL A 6 3.89 -0.10 2.66
CA VAL A 6 3.21 1.17 2.34
C VAL A 6 3.71 2.31 3.23
N LYS A 7 3.84 2.06 4.54
CA LYS A 7 4.35 3.07 5.49
C LYS A 7 5.77 3.47 5.15
N ASN A 8 6.68 2.51 4.95
CA ASN A 8 8.07 2.78 4.60
C ASN A 8 8.16 3.54 3.27
N TYR A 9 7.39 3.17 2.26
CA TYR A 9 7.34 3.92 1.01
C TYR A 9 6.94 5.38 1.23
N LEU A 10 5.88 5.62 2.00
CA LEU A 10 5.38 6.97 2.28
C LEU A 10 6.37 7.79 3.11
N ILE A 11 7.07 7.17 4.06
CA ILE A 11 8.07 7.83 4.90
C ILE A 11 9.32 8.14 4.07
N ASP A 12 9.89 7.15 3.39
CA ASP A 12 11.18 7.25 2.70
C ASP A 12 11.08 8.04 1.39
N ASN A 13 10.04 7.81 0.58
CA ASN A 13 9.90 8.44 -0.74
C ASN A 13 9.07 9.72 -0.70
N LYS A 14 8.07 9.80 0.17
CA LYS A 14 7.14 10.95 0.24
C LYS A 14 7.31 11.81 1.49
N GLY A 15 8.27 11.49 2.36
CA GLY A 15 8.59 12.28 3.56
C GLY A 15 7.44 12.39 4.56
N LYS A 16 6.53 11.41 4.61
CA LYS A 16 5.40 11.44 5.54
C LYS A 16 5.85 11.14 6.97
N ASP A 17 5.21 11.80 7.92
CA ASP A 17 5.48 11.60 9.34
C ASP A 17 4.86 10.29 9.84
N THR A 18 5.62 9.51 10.61
CA THR A 18 5.15 8.27 11.23
C THR A 18 3.90 8.47 12.09
N ALA A 19 3.78 9.64 12.75
CA ALA A 19 2.65 9.96 13.62
C ALA A 19 1.32 10.13 12.87
N LEU A 20 1.34 10.26 11.54
CA LEU A 20 0.11 10.24 10.74
C LEU A 20 -0.56 8.88 10.82
N PHE A 21 0.22 7.81 10.84
CA PHE A 21 -0.28 6.43 10.80
C PHE A 21 -0.80 5.92 12.15
N ASP A 22 -0.55 6.61 13.25
CA ASP A 22 -1.17 6.34 14.55
C ASP A 22 -2.66 6.70 14.58
N LYS A 23 -3.15 7.46 13.59
CA LYS A 23 -4.56 7.86 13.50
C LYS A 23 -5.39 6.72 12.90
N PRO A 24 -6.32 6.11 13.66
CA PRO A 24 -7.15 5.02 13.14
C PRO A 24 -8.08 5.45 12.00
N ASP A 25 -8.46 6.74 11.97
CA ASP A 25 -9.34 7.34 10.96
C ASP A 25 -8.58 8.04 9.83
N LEU A 26 -7.26 7.83 9.71
CA LEU A 26 -6.44 8.45 8.67
C LEU A 26 -7.03 8.16 7.28
N GLN A 27 -7.34 9.21 6.52
CA GLN A 27 -7.75 9.08 5.13
C GLN A 27 -6.53 9.07 4.21
N VAL A 28 -6.62 8.36 3.09
CA VAL A 28 -5.56 8.42 2.07
C VAL A 28 -5.45 9.84 1.50
N SER A 29 -6.56 10.59 1.45
CA SER A 29 -6.57 12.00 1.08
C SER A 29 -5.83 12.91 2.08
N ASP A 30 -5.77 12.55 3.37
CA ASP A 30 -4.99 13.28 4.39
C ASP A 30 -3.48 13.13 4.17
N LEU A 31 -3.05 12.06 3.48
CA LEU A 31 -1.67 11.90 3.07
C LEU A 31 -1.27 12.95 2.02
N LYS A 32 -2.21 13.70 1.43
CA LYS A 32 -1.96 14.68 0.37
C LYS A 32 -1.07 14.10 -0.74
N LEU A 33 -1.47 12.92 -1.21
CA LEU A 33 -0.86 12.28 -2.37
C LEU A 33 -1.52 12.86 -3.62
N ASP A 34 -0.70 13.33 -4.56
CA ASP A 34 -1.21 13.66 -5.89
C ASP A 34 -1.63 12.40 -6.64
N SER A 35 -2.39 12.54 -7.73
CA SER A 35 -2.80 11.41 -8.55
C SER A 35 -1.61 10.60 -9.07
N LEU A 36 -0.49 11.27 -9.36
CA LEU A 36 0.77 10.62 -9.72
C LEU A 36 1.37 9.86 -8.54
N ASP A 37 1.47 10.48 -7.36
CA ASP A 37 2.02 9.83 -6.16
C ASP A 37 1.26 8.57 -5.79
N MET A 38 -0.07 8.60 -5.94
CA MET A 38 -0.95 7.46 -5.70
C MET A 38 -0.60 6.30 -6.64
N VAL A 39 -0.49 6.59 -7.93
CA VAL A 39 -0.15 5.59 -8.94
C VAL A 39 1.24 5.03 -8.66
N GLU A 40 2.25 5.87 -8.39
CA GLU A 40 3.60 5.41 -8.07
C GLU A 40 3.64 4.50 -6.84
N MET A 41 2.94 4.87 -5.77
CA MET A 41 2.83 4.06 -4.56
C MET A 41 2.22 2.69 -4.88
N LEU A 42 1.12 2.67 -5.62
CA LEU A 42 0.42 1.45 -5.96
C LEU A 42 1.24 0.56 -6.90
N PHE A 43 1.91 1.15 -7.89
CA PHE A 43 2.85 0.42 -8.74
C PHE A 43 3.98 -0.23 -7.94
N GLU A 44 4.54 0.46 -6.94
CA GLU A 44 5.57 -0.14 -6.11
C GLU A 44 5.03 -1.30 -5.26
N ILE A 45 3.81 -1.19 -4.74
CA ILE A 45 3.14 -2.26 -4.00
C ILE A 45 2.86 -3.46 -4.92
N GLU A 46 2.34 -3.19 -6.12
CA GLU A 46 2.06 -4.18 -7.18
C GLU A 46 3.33 -4.93 -7.59
N ASP A 47 4.42 -4.22 -7.86
CA ASP A 47 5.72 -4.78 -8.23
C ASP A 47 6.30 -5.66 -7.10
N ARG A 48 6.27 -5.16 -5.86
CA ARG A 48 6.77 -5.90 -4.69
C ARG A 48 5.96 -7.16 -4.38
N CYS A 49 4.65 -7.13 -4.64
CA CYS A 49 3.75 -8.22 -4.31
C CYS A 49 3.41 -9.11 -5.53
N GLY A 50 3.86 -8.75 -6.74
CA GLY A 50 3.66 -9.53 -7.96
C GLY A 50 2.21 -9.61 -8.45
N PHE A 51 1.38 -8.59 -8.22
CA PHE A 51 -0.03 -8.59 -8.62
C PHE A 51 -0.47 -7.20 -9.11
N GLN A 52 -1.66 -7.11 -9.71
CA GLN A 52 -2.22 -5.83 -10.19
C GLN A 52 -3.52 -5.50 -9.48
N LEU A 53 -3.65 -4.26 -9.00
CA LEU A 53 -4.85 -3.72 -8.41
C LEU A 53 -5.78 -3.20 -9.51
N PRO A 54 -7.09 -3.52 -9.45
CA PRO A 54 -8.01 -3.22 -10.53
C PRO A 54 -8.38 -1.74 -10.65
N ASP A 55 -8.40 -0.98 -9.55
CA ASP A 55 -8.74 0.45 -9.57
C ASP A 55 -7.92 1.25 -8.53
N PRO A 56 -6.83 1.90 -8.96
CA PRO A 56 -6.00 2.74 -8.11
C PRO A 56 -6.73 3.94 -7.49
N MET A 57 -7.67 4.51 -8.24
CA MET A 57 -8.32 5.77 -7.87
C MET A 57 -9.35 5.58 -6.76
N ARG A 58 -9.93 4.38 -6.62
CA ARG A 58 -10.88 4.08 -5.54
C ARG A 58 -10.25 4.27 -4.15
N TYR A 59 -8.95 3.97 -4.02
CA TYR A 59 -8.25 4.03 -2.74
C TYR A 59 -8.08 5.46 -2.21
N ALA A 60 -8.04 6.45 -3.10
CA ALA A 60 -7.89 7.85 -2.72
C ALA A 60 -9.03 8.38 -1.84
N GLN A 61 -10.21 7.76 -1.91
CA GLN A 61 -11.39 8.14 -1.14
C GLN A 61 -11.64 7.26 0.09
N MET A 62 -10.77 6.27 0.34
CA MET A 62 -10.90 5.33 1.46
C MET A 62 -10.03 5.75 2.66
N SER A 63 -10.33 5.18 3.83
CA SER A 63 -9.39 5.22 4.94
C SER A 63 -8.14 4.41 4.59
N PHE A 64 -7.00 4.82 5.15
CA PHE A 64 -5.74 4.12 4.98
C PHE A 64 -5.84 2.66 5.42
N SER A 65 -6.53 2.41 6.53
CA SER A 65 -6.82 1.06 7.03
C SER A 65 -7.68 0.22 6.08
N ALA A 66 -8.70 0.83 5.46
CA ALA A 66 -9.54 0.13 4.49
C ALA A 66 -8.81 -0.15 3.18
N MET A 67 -7.97 0.78 2.71
CA MET A 67 -7.08 0.56 1.57
C MET A 67 -6.17 -0.64 1.83
N LEU A 68 -5.49 -0.69 2.98
CA LEU A 68 -4.62 -1.81 3.33
C LEU A 68 -5.37 -3.14 3.39
N ALA A 69 -6.52 -3.18 4.05
CA ALA A 69 -7.32 -4.42 4.16
C ALA A 69 -7.81 -4.91 2.79
N ASP A 70 -8.16 -3.99 1.90
CA ASP A 70 -8.61 -4.31 0.56
C ASP A 70 -7.48 -4.83 -0.34
N ILE A 71 -6.32 -4.15 -0.31
CA ILE A 71 -5.11 -4.60 -1.01
C ILE A 71 -4.69 -5.97 -0.48
N GLU A 72 -4.67 -6.18 0.83
CA GLU A 72 -4.33 -7.46 1.44
C GLU A 72 -5.32 -8.56 1.02
N SER A 73 -6.61 -8.25 0.95
CA SER A 73 -7.62 -9.19 0.46
C SER A 73 -7.43 -9.53 -1.02
N ALA A 74 -7.06 -8.56 -1.84
CA ALA A 74 -6.77 -8.76 -3.26
C ALA A 74 -5.52 -9.64 -3.46
N ILE A 75 -4.46 -9.40 -2.68
CA ILE A 75 -3.24 -10.22 -2.68
C ILE A 75 -3.58 -11.66 -2.33
N ARG A 76 -4.28 -11.88 -1.20
CA ARG A 76 -4.68 -13.23 -0.77
C ARG A 76 -5.59 -13.91 -1.81
N ALA A 77 -6.48 -13.18 -2.46
CA ALA A 77 -7.32 -13.75 -3.51
C ALA A 77 -6.53 -14.16 -4.76
N HIS A 78 -5.46 -13.43 -5.07
CA HIS A 78 -4.60 -13.68 -6.22
C HIS A 78 -3.58 -14.81 -5.97
N ASP A 79 -3.00 -14.85 -4.78
CA ASP A 79 -1.95 -15.81 -4.38
C ASP A 79 -2.53 -17.10 -3.75
N ASN A 80 -3.71 -17.53 -4.21
CA ASN A 80 -4.37 -18.76 -3.79
C ASN A 80 -4.70 -18.86 -2.27
N GLY A 81 -4.77 -17.72 -1.58
CA GLY A 81 -5.07 -17.60 -0.15
C GLY A 81 -3.87 -17.27 0.73
N GLU A 82 -2.64 -17.24 0.18
CA GLU A 82 -1.43 -16.96 0.93
C GLU A 82 -1.04 -15.47 0.79
N LEU A 83 -0.39 -14.91 1.81
CA LEU A 83 0.32 -13.66 1.63
C LEU A 83 1.70 -14.04 1.12
N PRO A 84 2.22 -13.42 0.05
CA PRO A 84 3.53 -13.76 -0.47
C PRO A 84 4.53 -13.66 0.68
N GLU A 85 5.07 -14.80 1.10
CA GLU A 85 6.16 -14.88 2.07
C GLU A 85 7.39 -14.28 1.39
N SER A 86 7.53 -12.96 1.46
CA SER A 86 8.77 -12.21 1.31
C SER A 86 9.76 -12.81 0.30
N ASP A 87 9.48 -12.71 -1.01
CA ASP A 87 10.58 -12.73 -1.99
C ASP A 87 11.48 -11.46 -1.88
N LEU A 88 11.13 -10.53 -0.98
CA LEU A 88 11.97 -9.40 -0.54
C LEU A 88 13.24 -9.82 0.23
N GLN A 89 13.50 -11.12 0.42
CA GLN A 89 14.72 -11.64 1.05
C GLN A 89 15.52 -12.63 0.17
N ALA A 90 15.53 -12.51 -1.15
CA ALA A 90 16.46 -13.31 -1.96
C ALA A 90 16.82 -12.70 -3.32
N SER A 91 17.58 -11.60 -3.34
CA SER A 91 18.47 -11.34 -4.47
C SER A 91 19.78 -10.76 -3.95
N LYS A 92 20.78 -11.64 -3.99
CA LYS A 92 22.13 -11.51 -3.46
C LYS A 92 23.06 -10.84 -4.47
#